data_AF-A0A3D4CGP1-F1
#
_entry.id   AF-A0A3D4CGP1-F1
#
_cell.length_a   1.000
_cell.length_b   1.000
_cell.length_c   1.000
_cell.angle_alpha   90.00
_cell.angle_beta   90.00
_cell.angle_gamma   90.00
#
_symmetry.space_group_name_H-M   'P 1'
#
loop_
_entity.id
_entity.type
_entity.pdbx_description
1 polymer ?
#
loop_
_entity_poly.entity_id
_entity_poly.type
_entity_poly.pdbx_seq_one_letter_code
_entity_poly.pdbx_strand_id
1 'polypeptide(L)' 'LKHNNACGLAKRDTLLEAWKDALAGDPVSAFGGILITNTTVDKATAEEINKLFFEVIIAPDYDEDALEILK' A
#
# COMPACT_ATOMS: atom_id res chain seq x y z
N LEU A 1 -1.32 2.60 8.19
CA LEU A 1 -1.33 2.77 9.66
C LEU A 1 -0.04 3.44 10.10
N LYS A 2 -0.09 4.30 11.11
CA LYS A 2 1.09 4.91 11.76
C LYS A 2 0.81 5.03 13.26
N HIS A 3 1.71 4.54 14.11
CA HIS A 3 1.54 4.55 15.58
C HIS A 3 0.15 4.08 16.05
N ASN A 4 -0.33 2.95 15.50
CA ASN A 4 -1.64 2.36 15.77
C ASN A 4 -2.87 3.20 15.35
N ASN A 5 -2.68 4.22 14.51
CA ASN A 5 -3.76 5.06 13.97
C ASN A 5 -3.85 4.93 12.44
N ALA A 6 -5.06 5.08 11.91
CA ALA A 6 -5.29 5.16 10.47
C ALA A 6 -4.93 6.56 9.95
N CYS A 7 -3.91 6.64 9.11
CA CYS A 7 -3.57 7.84 8.33
C CYS A 7 -4.29 7.88 6.97
N GLY A 8 -4.82 6.74 6.51
CA GLY A 8 -5.53 6.62 5.25
C GLY A 8 -6.25 5.27 5.14
N LEU A 9 -7.41 5.27 4.50
CA LEU A 9 -8.22 4.09 4.20
C LEU A 9 -9.08 4.38 2.96
N ALA A 10 -9.10 3.48 1.99
CA ALA A 10 -9.99 3.58 0.85
C ALA A 10 -10.48 2.21 0.38
N LYS A 11 -11.59 2.22 -0.36
CA LYS A 11 -12.13 1.07 -1.08
C LYS A 11 -12.46 1.52 -2.51
N ARG A 12 -11.94 0.81 -3.50
CA ARG A 12 -12.16 1.05 -4.93
C ARG A 12 -12.30 -0.28 -5.67
N ASP A 13 -12.56 -0.21 -6.97
CA ASP A 13 -12.70 -1.39 -7.82
C ASP A 13 -11.36 -2.08 -8.05
N THR A 14 -10.26 -1.31 -8.07
CA THR A 14 -8.89 -1.84 -8.14
C THR A 14 -8.07 -1.48 -6.90
N LEU A 15 -7.09 -2.33 -6.58
CA LEU A 15 -6.18 -2.07 -5.45
C LEU A 15 -5.32 -0.83 -5.71
N LEU A 16 -4.89 -0.59 -6.95
CA LEU A 16 -4.13 0.60 -7.33
C LEU A 16 -4.90 1.90 -7.04
N GLU A 17 -6.19 1.96 -7.36
CA GLU A 17 -7.03 3.12 -7.05
C GLU A 17 -7.24 3.27 -5.54
N ALA A 18 -7.46 2.15 -4.84
CA ALA A 18 -7.60 2.16 -3.39
C ALA A 18 -6.31 2.66 -2.70
N TRP A 19 -5.14 2.24 -3.19
CA TRP A 19 -3.85 2.72 -2.70
C TRP A 19 -3.69 4.23 -2.87
N LYS A 20 -3.95 4.76 -4.08
CA LYS A 20 -3.83 6.20 -4.38
C LYS A 20 -4.73 7.04 -3.47
N ASP A 21 -5.98 6.63 -3.27
CA ASP A 21 -6.92 7.37 -2.44
C ASP A 21 -6.67 7.20 -0.94
N ALA A 22 -6.14 6.05 -0.51
CA ALA A 22 -5.69 5.88 0.87
C ALA A 22 -4.47 6.76 1.17
N LEU A 23 -3.49 6.82 0.25
CA LEU A 23 -2.32 7.68 0.38
C LEU A 23 -2.68 9.16 0.39
N ALA A 24 -3.67 9.58 -0.41
CA ALA A 24 -4.16 10.95 -0.46
C ALA A 24 -4.81 11.43 0.86
N GLY A 25 -5.17 10.52 1.78
CA GLY A 25 -5.74 10.87 3.08
C GLY A 25 -4.75 11.64 3.97
N ASP A 26 -3.53 11.12 4.13
CA ASP A 26 -2.43 11.77 4.83
C ASP A 26 -1.08 11.20 4.36
N PRO A 27 -0.50 11.74 3.27
CA PRO A 27 0.74 11.22 2.69
C PRO A 27 1.96 11.47 3.59
N VAL A 28 1.92 12.49 4.46
CA VAL A 28 3.01 12.80 5.39
C VAL A 28 3.08 11.73 6.47
N SER A 29 1.96 11.37 7.08
CA SER A 29 1.93 10.31 8.09
C SER A 29 2.13 8.90 7.52
N ALA A 30 1.79 8.69 6.24
CA ALA A 30 2.00 7.41 5.56
C ALA A 30 3.48 7.05 5.38
N PHE A 31 4.37 8.04 5.32
CA PHE A 31 5.82 7.83 5.22
C PHE A 31 6.35 7.02 6.40
N GLY A 32 7.00 5.88 6.13
CA GLY A 32 7.45 4.92 7.13
C GLY A 32 6.29 4.29 7.91
N GLY A 33 5.12 4.14 7.28
CA GLY A 33 3.95 3.51 7.85
C GLY A 33 3.92 1.99 7.62
N ILE A 34 2.86 1.37 8.16
CA ILE A 34 2.47 -0.01 7.86
C ILE A 34 1.32 0.04 6.86
N LEU A 35 1.49 -0.62 5.72
CA LEU A 35 0.50 -0.76 4.66
C LEU A 35 -0.22 -2.10 4.80
N ILE A 36 -1.54 -2.11 4.68
CA ILE A 36 -2.35 -3.33 4.76
C ILE A 36 -3.32 -3.33 3.60
N THR A 37 -3.36 -4.43 2.85
CA THR A 37 -4.35 -4.69 1.80
C THR A 37 -5.18 -5.92 2.18
N ASN A 38 -6.39 -6.00 1.64
CA ASN A 38 -7.28 -7.16 1.80
C ASN A 38 -7.41 -8.00 0.51
N THR A 39 -6.57 -7.72 -0.49
CA THR A 39 -6.49 -8.42 -1.78
C THR A 39 -5.03 -8.59 -2.18
N THR A 40 -4.76 -9.48 -3.13
CA THR A 40 -3.44 -9.69 -3.73
C THR A 40 -2.86 -8.38 -4.24
N VAL A 41 -1.57 -8.14 -3.99
CA VAL A 41 -0.83 -7.00 -4.54
C VAL A 41 -0.31 -7.38 -5.92
N ASP A 42 -0.80 -6.67 -6.94
CA ASP A 42 -0.34 -6.81 -8.32
C ASP A 42 0.89 -5.92 -8.61
N LYS A 43 1.52 -6.14 -9.76
CA LYS A 43 2.69 -5.37 -10.21
C LYS A 43 2.44 -3.87 -10.21
N ALA A 44 1.33 -3.43 -10.78
CA ALA A 44 1.04 -2.00 -10.95
C ALA A 44 0.88 -1.29 -9.59
N THR A 45 0.27 -1.97 -8.62
CA THR A 45 0.16 -1.51 -7.25
C THR A 45 1.53 -1.49 -6.57
N ALA A 46 2.35 -2.53 -6.74
CA ALA A 46 3.69 -2.59 -6.18
C ALA A 46 4.60 -1.46 -6.71
N GLU A 47 4.56 -1.18 -8.01
CA GLU A 47 5.31 -0.06 -8.63
C GLU A 47 4.91 1.30 -8.02
N GLU A 48 3.63 1.50 -7.73
CA GLU A 48 3.14 2.73 -7.12
C GLU A 48 3.51 2.81 -5.63
N ILE A 49 3.40 1.71 -4.90
CA ILE A 49 3.77 1.61 -3.48
C ILE A 49 5.26 1.89 -3.28
N ASN A 50 6.12 1.35 -4.16
CA ASN A 50 7.58 1.47 -4.06
C ASN A 50 8.09 2.92 -4.25
N LYS A 51 7.22 3.86 -4.64
CA LYS A 51 7.53 5.30 -4.68
C LYS A 51 7.52 5.94 -3.29
N LEU A 52 6.89 5.30 -2.30
CA LEU A 52 6.83 5.75 -0.92
C LEU A 52 7.71 4.85 -0.06
N PHE A 53 8.47 5.45 0.86
CA PHE A 53 9.09 4.66 1.92
C PHE A 53 8.02 4.17 2.92
N PHE A 54 7.98 2.86 3.16
CA PHE A 54 7.15 2.20 4.17
C PHE A 54 7.99 1.20 4.98
N GLU A 55 7.56 0.86 6.18
CA GLU A 55 8.27 -0.12 7.03
C GLU A 55 7.80 -1.55 6.79
N VAL A 56 6.49 -1.72 6.62
CA VAL A 56 5.86 -3.04 6.45
C VAL A 56 4.71 -2.93 5.45
N ILE A 57 4.58 -3.92 4.58
CA ILE A 57 3.38 -4.15 3.77
C ILE A 57 2.84 -5.55 4.04
N ILE A 58 1.55 -5.65 4.33
CA ILE A 58 0.84 -6.90 4.62
C ILE A 58 -0.29 -7.06 3.61
N ALA A 59 -0.30 -8.21 2.94
CA ALA A 59 -1.32 -8.60 1.97
C ALA A 59 -1.63 -10.10 2.15
N PRO A 60 -2.81 -10.57 1.71
CA PRO A 60 -3.10 -12.00 1.67
C PRO A 60 -2.22 -12.77 0.69
N ASP A 61 -1.77 -12.13 -0.40
CA ASP A 61 -0.88 -12.71 -1.41
C ASP A 61 -0.20 -11.60 -2.25
N TYR A 62 0.79 -11.97 -3.06
CA TYR A 62 1.49 -11.10 -4.01
C TYR A 62 1.67 -11.82 -5.34
N ASP A 63 1.50 -11.11 -6.46
CA ASP A 63 2.02 -11.60 -7.74
C ASP A 63 3.56 -11.70 -7.68
N GLU A 64 4.15 -12.63 -8.43
CA GLU A 64 5.61 -12.88 -8.36
C GLU A 64 6.43 -11.62 -8.71
N ASP A 65 5.99 -10.87 -9.72
CA ASP A 65 6.63 -9.64 -10.17
C ASP A 65 6.40 -8.47 -9.20
N ALA A 66 5.25 -8.42 -8.53
CA ALA A 66 4.99 -7.48 -7.44
C ALA A 66 5.93 -7.73 -6.26
N LEU A 67 6.15 -9.00 -5.91
CA LEU A 67 7.06 -9.38 -4.84
C LEU A 67 8.52 -9.06 -5.18
N GLU A 68 8.96 -9.20 -6.44
CA GLU A 68 10.30 -8.77 -6.85
C GLU A 68 10.53 -7.27 -6.69
N ILE A 69 9.51 -6.44 -6.92
CA ILE A 69 9.59 -4.99 -6.77
C ILE A 69 9.72 -4.57 -5.29
N LEU A 70 9.08 -5.30 -4.38
CA LEU A 70 8.96 -4.94 -2.96
C LEU A 70 9.99 -5.62 -2.04
N LYS A 71 10.89 -6.43 -2.60
CA LYS A 71 12.00 -7.08 -1.88
C LYS A 71 13.15 -6.15 -1.55
#